data_AF-A0A378MI91-F1
#
_entry.id   AF-A0A378MI91-F1
#
_cell.length_a   1.000
_cell.length_b   1.000
_cell.length_c   1.000
_cell.angle_alpha   90.00
_cell.angle_beta   90.00
_cell.angle_gamma   90.00
#
_symmetry.space_group_name_H-M   'P 1'
#
loop_
_entity.id
_entity.type
_entity.pdbx_description
1 polymer ?
#
loop_
_entity_poly.entity_id
_entity_poly.type
_entity_poly.pdbx_seq_one_letter_code
_entity_poly.pdbx_strand_id
1 'polypeptide(L)'
;MNNINIKDNQYWSLSRAAYREWNEGSKFVDEEGLTWKIILKETTPNGYQGYAVVPKKDYKVDKTGDFFTGRVQNVKYNHIVIISRGTEPTKFGDLKADSKYVVFGSDKNKKPNQIRDAENFYKVVQKRFSPKKTYVTGHSLGGAISQDLSAEFQTEGVTFAAPNVYNILTPEAKKELEKVKPIAT
;
A
#
# COMPACT_ATOMS: atom_id res chain seq x y z
N MET A 1 -20.36 -13.62 6.45
CA MET A 1 -19.42 -12.92 5.53
C MET A 1 -18.04 -13.03 6.13
N ASN A 2 -17.04 -13.58 5.42
CA ASN A 2 -15.71 -13.76 6.00
C ASN A 2 -14.89 -12.49 5.79
N ASN A 3 -14.80 -11.65 6.83
CA ASN A 3 -13.73 -10.66 6.92
C ASN A 3 -12.41 -11.41 7.01
N ILE A 4 -11.42 -11.01 6.21
CA ILE A 4 -10.05 -11.47 6.47
C ILE A 4 -9.58 -10.75 7.73
N ASN A 5 -9.27 -11.52 8.78
CA ASN A 5 -8.62 -10.99 9.97
C ASN A 5 -7.12 -11.09 9.76
N ILE A 6 -6.48 -10.00 9.33
CA ILE A 6 -5.04 -9.94 9.10
C ILE A 6 -4.40 -9.54 10.43
N LYS A 7 -3.54 -10.39 10.97
CA LYS A 7 -2.81 -10.13 12.21
C LYS A 7 -1.65 -9.17 11.98
N ASP A 8 -1.18 -8.50 13.03
CA ASP A 8 -0.05 -7.55 12.96
C ASP A 8 1.22 -8.18 12.37
N ASN A 9 1.53 -9.44 12.70
CA ASN A 9 2.69 -10.15 12.14
C ASN A 9 2.52 -10.49 10.64
N GLN A 10 1.29 -10.68 10.17
CA GLN A 10 1.02 -10.79 8.74
C GLN A 10 1.23 -9.45 8.04
N TYR A 11 0.73 -8.34 8.63
CA TYR A 11 1.03 -6.99 8.12
C TYR A 11 2.53 -6.71 8.08
N TRP A 12 3.28 -7.14 9.11
CA TRP A 12 4.73 -7.03 9.15
C TRP A 12 5.39 -7.80 7.99
N SER A 13 5.01 -9.06 7.82
CA SER A 13 5.47 -9.91 6.71
C SER A 13 5.18 -9.29 5.33
N LEU A 14 3.97 -8.76 5.15
CA LEU A 14 3.54 -8.07 3.94
C LEU A 14 4.40 -6.84 3.67
N SER A 15 4.61 -5.99 4.68
CA SER A 15 5.43 -4.78 4.55
C SER A 15 6.88 -5.09 4.15
N ARG A 16 7.46 -6.19 4.66
CA ARG A 16 8.80 -6.66 4.29
C ARG A 16 8.84 -7.25 2.88
N ALA A 17 7.78 -7.91 2.45
CA ALA A 17 7.69 -8.48 1.11
C ALA A 17 7.84 -7.39 0.03
N ALA A 18 7.43 -6.14 0.31
CA ALA A 18 7.57 -5.01 -0.62
C ALA A 18 9.02 -4.70 -1.03
N TYR A 19 10.02 -5.07 -0.23
CA TYR A 19 11.44 -4.84 -0.53
C TYR A 19 12.01 -5.83 -1.56
N ARG A 20 11.24 -6.84 -1.96
CA ARG A 20 11.58 -7.74 -3.07
C ARG A 20 10.83 -7.30 -4.32
N GLU A 21 11.41 -7.60 -5.47
CA GLU A 21 10.75 -7.39 -6.75
C GLU A 21 9.81 -8.56 -7.06
N TRP A 22 8.54 -8.24 -7.32
CA TRP A 22 7.53 -9.22 -7.70
C TRP A 22 6.94 -8.92 -9.07
N ASN A 23 6.42 -9.96 -9.72
CA ASN A 23 5.61 -9.86 -10.92
C ASN A 23 4.16 -10.22 -10.61
N GLU A 24 3.22 -9.78 -11.44
CA GLU A 24 1.82 -10.21 -11.33
C GLU A 24 1.73 -11.74 -11.42
N GLY A 25 0.90 -12.35 -10.58
CA GLY A 25 0.78 -13.80 -10.46
C GLY A 25 1.84 -14.46 -9.56
N SER A 26 2.92 -13.75 -9.17
CA SER A 26 3.87 -14.26 -8.18
C SER A 26 3.21 -14.49 -6.82
N LYS A 27 3.82 -15.37 -6.01
CA LYS A 27 3.34 -15.70 -4.67
C LYS A 27 4.47 -15.62 -3.65
N PHE A 28 4.10 -15.35 -2.41
CA PHE A 28 4.98 -15.45 -1.25
C PHE A 28 4.18 -15.96 -0.04
N VAL A 29 4.88 -16.37 1.01
CA VAL A 29 4.27 -16.90 2.24
C VAL A 29 4.60 -15.92 3.37
N ASP A 30 3.61 -15.57 4.19
CA ASP A 30 3.82 -14.77 5.40
C ASP A 30 4.33 -15.62 6.57
N GLU A 31 4.69 -14.97 7.68
CA GLU A 31 5.18 -15.65 8.88
C GLU A 31 4.15 -16.59 9.54
N GLU A 32 2.86 -16.44 9.23
CA GLU A 32 1.78 -17.32 9.69
C GLU A 32 1.53 -18.51 8.74
N GLY A 33 2.31 -18.63 7.66
CA GLY A 33 2.17 -19.71 6.68
C GLY A 33 1.08 -19.47 5.62
N LEU A 34 0.41 -18.31 5.62
CA LEU A 34 -0.58 -17.97 4.60
C LEU A 34 0.14 -17.56 3.31
N THR A 35 -0.26 -18.17 2.19
CA THR A 35 0.26 -17.81 0.88
C THR A 35 -0.52 -16.64 0.29
N TRP A 36 0.20 -15.61 -0.13
CA TRP A 36 -0.32 -14.42 -0.81
C TRP A 36 0.02 -14.45 -2.29
N LYS A 37 -0.82 -13.79 -3.11
CA LYS A 37 -0.69 -13.67 -4.56
C LYS A 37 -0.70 -12.21 -4.97
N ILE A 38 0.25 -11.82 -5.80
CA ILE A 38 0.34 -10.48 -6.41
C ILE A 38 -0.68 -10.42 -7.55
N ILE A 39 -1.60 -9.47 -7.49
CA ILE A 39 -2.65 -9.27 -8.51
C ILE A 39 -2.41 -8.02 -9.36
N LEU A 40 -1.62 -7.08 -8.86
CA LEU A 40 -1.20 -5.87 -9.57
C LEU A 40 0.09 -5.34 -8.93
N LYS A 41 0.96 -4.73 -9.75
CA LYS A 41 2.14 -4.00 -9.30
C LYS A 41 2.19 -2.64 -9.97
N GLU A 42 2.88 -1.70 -9.32
CA GLU A 42 3.23 -0.40 -9.90
C GLU A 42 4.66 -0.06 -9.49
N THR A 43 5.45 0.44 -10.44
CA THR A 43 6.77 1.02 -10.20
C THR A 43 6.87 2.29 -11.02
N THR A 44 7.04 3.45 -10.37
CA THR A 44 7.15 4.73 -11.07
C THR A 44 8.60 5.22 -11.14
N PRO A 45 8.98 6.06 -12.14
CA PRO A 45 10.33 6.63 -12.24
C PRO A 45 10.76 7.41 -11.00
N ASN A 46 9.81 7.93 -10.23
CA ASN A 46 10.07 8.66 -8.98
C ASN A 46 10.38 7.74 -7.80
N GLY A 47 10.42 6.42 -8.02
CA GLY A 47 10.76 5.41 -7.01
C GLY A 47 9.59 4.89 -6.19
N TYR A 48 8.33 5.23 -6.53
CA TYR A 48 7.18 4.58 -5.90
C TYR A 48 7.15 3.11 -6.32
N GLN A 49 6.93 2.22 -5.36
CA GLN A 49 6.67 0.81 -5.60
C GLN A 49 5.53 0.31 -4.74
N GLY A 50 4.51 -0.25 -5.39
CA GLY A 50 3.28 -0.71 -4.78
C GLY A 50 2.85 -2.08 -5.31
N TYR A 51 2.30 -2.91 -4.44
CA TYR A 51 1.78 -4.23 -4.78
C TYR A 51 0.37 -4.40 -4.22
N ALA A 52 -0.57 -4.83 -5.05
CA ALA A 52 -1.87 -5.29 -4.59
C ALA A 52 -1.83 -6.82 -4.45
N VAL A 53 -2.26 -7.33 -3.31
CA VAL A 53 -2.24 -8.76 -3.00
C VAL A 53 -3.57 -9.28 -2.46
N VAL A 54 -3.77 -10.58 -2.67
CA VAL A 54 -4.88 -11.35 -2.10
C VAL A 54 -4.36 -12.69 -1.56
N PRO A 55 -5.04 -13.32 -0.59
CA PRO A 55 -4.74 -14.70 -0.23
C PRO A 55 -4.85 -15.62 -1.45
N LYS A 56 -3.94 -16.59 -1.57
CA LYS A 56 -3.92 -17.53 -2.70
C LYS A 56 -5.26 -18.25 -2.91
N LYS A 57 -5.99 -18.55 -1.82
CA LYS A 57 -7.33 -19.16 -1.88
C LYS A 57 -8.38 -18.28 -2.59
N ASP A 58 -8.19 -16.96 -2.57
CA ASP A 58 -9.10 -15.98 -3.14
C ASP A 58 -8.64 -15.53 -4.53
N TYR A 59 -7.41 -15.87 -4.92
CA TYR A 59 -6.80 -15.51 -6.21
C TYR A 59 -7.60 -16.09 -7.37
N LYS A 60 -7.93 -15.24 -8.34
CA LYS A 60 -8.67 -15.59 -9.54
C LYS A 60 -7.83 -15.21 -10.75
N VAL A 61 -7.64 -16.17 -11.66
CA VAL A 61 -6.94 -15.94 -12.93
C VAL A 61 -7.91 -15.27 -13.89
N ASP A 62 -7.54 -14.09 -14.38
CA ASP A 62 -8.24 -13.46 -15.50
C ASP A 62 -7.91 -14.23 -16.79
N LYS A 63 -8.89 -14.91 -17.37
CA LYS A 63 -8.77 -15.63 -18.65
C LYS A 63 -9.20 -14.78 -19.85
N THR A 64 -9.61 -13.53 -19.63
CA THR A 64 -10.21 -12.63 -20.65
C THR A 64 -9.30 -11.47 -21.05
N GLY A 65 -8.07 -11.44 -20.54
CA GLY A 65 -7.19 -10.29 -20.60
C GLY A 65 -6.99 -9.69 -22.00
N ASP A 66 -7.23 -8.39 -22.11
CA ASP A 66 -6.20 -7.46 -22.59
C ASP A 66 -6.62 -6.02 -22.22
N PHE A 67 -5.75 -5.29 -21.51
CA PHE A 67 -5.95 -3.87 -21.17
C PHE A 67 -6.03 -3.00 -22.45
N PHE A 68 -5.38 -3.45 -23.54
CA PHE A 68 -5.38 -2.77 -24.83
C PHE A 68 -6.66 -3.01 -25.66
N THR A 69 -7.53 -3.94 -25.26
CA THR A 69 -8.80 -4.21 -25.96
C THR A 69 -10.00 -3.43 -25.41
N GLY A 70 -9.80 -2.62 -24.36
CA GLY A 70 -10.89 -1.87 -23.71
C GLY A 70 -11.89 -2.74 -22.93
N ARG A 71 -11.61 -4.04 -22.76
CA ARG A 71 -12.44 -4.94 -21.94
C ARG A 71 -12.12 -4.74 -20.46
N VAL A 72 -13.10 -4.22 -19.72
CA VAL A 72 -13.02 -4.06 -18.27
C VAL A 72 -12.92 -5.43 -17.60
N GLN A 73 -11.94 -5.60 -16.73
CA GLN A 73 -11.76 -6.82 -15.95
C GLN A 73 -12.97 -7.08 -15.05
N ASN A 74 -13.51 -8.30 -15.10
CA ASN A 74 -14.61 -8.73 -14.23
C ASN A 74 -14.11 -9.58 -13.03
N VAL A 75 -12.83 -9.49 -12.67
CA VAL A 75 -12.29 -10.20 -11.51
C VAL A 75 -12.52 -9.37 -10.25
N LYS A 76 -13.57 -9.72 -9.50
CA LYS A 76 -13.87 -9.11 -8.20
C LYS A 76 -13.24 -9.87 -7.05
N TYR A 77 -12.58 -9.14 -6.16
CA TYR A 77 -12.06 -9.64 -4.89
C TYR A 77 -12.90 -9.13 -3.73
N ASN A 78 -13.05 -9.91 -2.66
CA ASN A 78 -13.71 -9.37 -1.46
C ASN A 78 -12.76 -8.44 -0.70
N HIS A 79 -11.49 -8.84 -0.59
CA HIS A 79 -10.46 -8.13 0.16
C HIS A 79 -9.18 -8.03 -0.67
N ILE A 80 -8.56 -6.86 -0.67
CA ILE A 80 -7.22 -6.63 -1.24
C ILE A 80 -6.36 -5.93 -0.20
N VAL A 81 -5.08 -6.29 -0.11
CA VAL A 81 -4.10 -5.51 0.65
C VAL A 81 -3.17 -4.81 -0.33
N ILE A 82 -3.03 -3.50 -0.20
CA ILE A 82 -2.03 -2.71 -0.91
C ILE A 82 -0.81 -2.58 0.00
N ILE A 83 0.33 -2.99 -0.54
CA ILE A 83 1.62 -2.96 0.15
C ILE A 83 2.49 -1.91 -0.54
N SER A 84 2.93 -0.91 0.21
CA SER A 84 3.83 0.13 -0.30
C SER A 84 5.26 -0.10 0.20
N ARG A 85 6.25 -0.08 -0.70
CA ARG A 85 7.66 -0.24 -0.34
C ARG A 85 8.19 1.01 0.35
N GLY A 86 9.01 0.81 1.39
CA GLY A 86 9.82 1.86 1.98
C GLY A 86 11.18 2.03 1.30
N THR A 87 11.99 2.95 1.81
CA THR A 87 13.41 3.03 1.42
C THR A 87 14.24 2.02 2.20
N GLU A 88 15.39 1.63 1.64
CA GLU A 88 16.27 0.60 2.20
C GLU A 88 16.94 1.02 3.52
N PRO A 89 17.23 0.06 4.44
CA PRO A 89 17.81 0.33 5.76
C PRO A 89 19.16 1.04 5.75
N THR A 90 20.03 0.77 4.77
CA THR A 90 21.34 1.42 4.62
C THR A 90 21.23 2.91 4.35
N LYS A 91 20.09 3.35 3.79
CA LYS A 91 19.78 4.76 3.60
C LYS A 91 18.97 5.33 4.76
N PHE A 92 18.44 4.50 5.67
CA PHE A 92 17.51 4.90 6.75
C PHE A 92 18.16 5.78 7.82
N GLY A 93 19.49 5.67 8.02
CA GLY A 93 20.27 6.55 8.89
C GLY A 93 20.24 8.01 8.42
N ASP A 94 20.52 8.25 7.14
CA ASP A 94 20.43 9.58 6.51
C ASP A 94 18.95 10.00 6.25
N LEU A 95 18.06 9.05 5.96
CA LEU A 95 16.63 9.28 5.68
C LEU A 95 15.80 9.73 6.90
N LYS A 96 16.25 9.62 8.14
CA LYS A 96 15.48 10.22 9.25
C LYS A 96 15.43 11.74 9.12
N ALA A 97 16.54 12.35 8.70
CA ALA A 97 16.59 13.76 8.37
C ALA A 97 15.95 14.00 7.00
N ASP A 98 16.35 13.26 5.96
CA ASP A 98 15.90 13.50 4.58
C ASP A 98 14.44 13.11 4.32
N SER A 99 13.88 12.06 4.93
CA SER A 99 12.46 11.69 4.69
C SER A 99 11.51 12.81 5.12
N LYS A 100 11.86 13.56 6.17
CA LYS A 100 11.09 14.72 6.61
C LYS A 100 11.11 15.87 5.58
N TYR A 101 12.09 15.90 4.68
CA TYR A 101 12.23 16.92 3.62
C TYR A 101 11.84 16.40 2.23
N VAL A 102 12.11 15.13 1.91
CA VAL A 102 11.86 14.48 0.62
C VAL A 102 10.43 13.94 0.52
N VAL A 103 9.87 13.43 1.62
CA VAL A 103 8.48 12.95 1.72
C VAL A 103 7.52 14.07 2.10
N PHE A 104 8.00 15.25 2.44
CA PHE A 104 7.13 16.40 2.74
C PHE A 104 7.38 17.61 1.85
N GLY A 105 8.41 17.54 1.01
CA GLY A 105 8.83 18.65 0.16
C GLY A 105 9.22 19.90 0.97
N SER A 106 9.97 20.79 0.33
CA SER A 106 10.17 22.14 0.84
C SER A 106 8.88 22.99 0.77
N ASP A 107 7.83 22.48 0.14
CA ASP A 107 6.55 23.16 -0.09
C ASP A 107 5.43 22.38 0.62
N LYS A 108 5.07 22.84 1.82
CA LYS A 108 4.07 22.22 2.71
C LYS A 108 2.68 22.07 2.09
N ASN A 109 2.45 22.65 0.90
CA ASN A 109 1.17 22.68 0.20
C ASN A 109 1.07 21.66 -0.95
N LYS A 110 2.10 20.85 -1.23
CA LYS A 110 2.07 19.86 -2.32
C LYS A 110 2.44 18.46 -1.83
N LYS A 111 1.59 17.49 -2.12
CA LYS A 111 1.90 16.07 -1.89
C LYS A 111 3.10 15.65 -2.75
N PRO A 112 4.05 14.89 -2.19
CA PRO A 112 5.15 14.31 -2.95
C PRO A 112 4.66 13.42 -4.08
N ASN A 113 5.47 13.33 -5.14
CA ASN A 113 5.13 12.52 -6.31
C ASN A 113 4.85 11.06 -5.97
N GLN A 114 5.61 10.43 -5.07
CA GLN A 114 5.38 9.02 -4.70
C GLN A 114 4.06 8.80 -3.94
N ILE A 115 3.60 9.77 -3.16
CA ILE A 115 2.31 9.69 -2.47
C ILE A 115 1.17 9.81 -3.48
N ARG A 116 1.27 10.76 -4.42
CA ARG A 116 0.30 10.88 -5.51
C ARG A 116 0.27 9.65 -6.41
N ASP A 117 1.42 9.06 -6.69
CA ASP A 117 1.52 7.81 -7.45
C ASP A 117 0.84 6.65 -6.69
N ALA A 118 0.98 6.59 -5.37
CA ALA A 118 0.29 5.62 -4.53
C ALA A 118 -1.24 5.81 -4.51
N GLU A 119 -1.73 7.05 -4.43
CA GLU A 119 -3.16 7.34 -4.53
C GLU A 119 -3.72 6.91 -5.90
N ASN A 120 -2.97 7.16 -6.97
CA ASN A 120 -3.36 6.73 -8.31
C ASN A 120 -3.39 5.21 -8.39
N PHE A 121 -2.39 4.52 -7.84
CA PHE A 121 -2.38 3.07 -7.76
C PHE A 121 -3.59 2.52 -6.99
N TYR A 122 -3.93 3.12 -5.84
CA TYR A 122 -5.13 2.77 -5.08
C TYR A 122 -6.39 2.88 -5.94
N LYS A 123 -6.56 4.01 -6.65
CA LYS A 123 -7.70 4.24 -7.56
C LYS A 123 -7.76 3.21 -8.70
N VAL A 124 -6.61 2.85 -9.26
CA VAL A 124 -6.52 1.78 -10.28
C VAL A 124 -6.97 0.44 -9.69
N VAL A 125 -6.52 0.07 -8.49
CA VAL A 125 -6.97 -1.15 -7.79
C VAL A 125 -8.49 -1.14 -7.57
N GLN A 126 -9.06 -0.02 -7.11
CA GLN A 126 -10.51 0.11 -6.94
C GLN A 126 -11.27 -0.08 -8.25
N LYS A 127 -10.82 0.60 -9.31
CA LYS A 127 -11.47 0.55 -10.63
C LYS A 127 -11.36 -0.84 -11.27
N ARG A 128 -10.21 -1.49 -11.15
CA ARG A 128 -9.91 -2.77 -11.81
C ARG A 128 -10.55 -3.96 -11.11
N PHE A 129 -10.63 -3.95 -9.78
CA PHE A 129 -11.05 -5.12 -9.01
C PHE A 129 -12.33 -4.90 -8.18
N SER A 130 -12.78 -3.66 -8.02
CA SER A 130 -13.94 -3.29 -7.19
C SER A 130 -13.99 -4.06 -5.86
N PRO A 131 -12.92 -4.03 -5.05
CA PRO A 131 -12.87 -4.80 -3.83
C PRO A 131 -13.94 -4.30 -2.85
N LYS A 132 -14.54 -5.21 -2.08
CA LYS A 132 -15.47 -4.80 -1.02
C LYS A 132 -14.75 -4.05 0.10
N LYS A 133 -13.51 -4.47 0.40
CA LYS A 133 -12.64 -3.82 1.38
C LYS A 133 -11.21 -3.83 0.90
N THR A 134 -10.54 -2.72 1.09
CA THR A 134 -9.10 -2.59 0.86
C THR A 134 -8.42 -2.44 2.21
N TYR A 135 -7.18 -2.90 2.30
CA TYR A 135 -6.30 -2.68 3.43
C TYR A 135 -4.99 -2.11 2.92
N VAL A 136 -4.29 -1.36 3.75
CA VAL A 136 -2.98 -0.78 3.40
C VAL A 136 -1.92 -1.14 4.42
N THR A 137 -0.69 -1.34 3.97
CA THR A 137 0.44 -1.60 4.87
C THR A 137 1.77 -1.24 4.22
N GLY A 138 2.74 -0.91 5.06
CA GLY A 138 4.09 -0.59 4.63
C GLY A 138 5.00 -0.28 5.80
N HIS A 139 6.28 -0.28 5.50
CA HIS A 139 7.36 0.01 6.46
C HIS A 139 8.10 1.27 6.02
N SER A 140 8.62 2.07 6.97
CA SER A 140 9.41 3.28 6.66
C SER A 140 8.57 4.25 5.80
N LEU A 141 9.08 4.72 4.66
CA LEU A 141 8.34 5.52 3.67
C LEU A 141 7.06 4.84 3.20
N GLY A 142 7.07 3.51 3.03
CA GLY A 142 5.88 2.75 2.68
C GLY A 142 4.81 2.80 3.76
N GLY A 143 5.23 2.94 5.02
CA GLY A 143 4.34 3.19 6.16
C GLY A 143 3.70 4.58 6.07
N ALA A 144 4.48 5.62 5.74
CA ALA A 144 3.97 6.97 5.51
C ALA A 144 2.91 7.01 4.40
N ILE A 145 3.24 6.40 3.26
CA ILE A 145 2.32 6.27 2.12
C ILE A 145 1.04 5.55 2.57
N SER A 146 1.15 4.49 3.37
CA SER A 146 -0.01 3.74 3.84
C SER A 146 -0.87 4.55 4.82
N GLN A 147 -0.27 5.41 5.65
CA GLN A 147 -1.03 6.34 6.51
C GLN A 147 -1.81 7.37 5.69
N ASP A 148 -1.19 7.92 4.63
CA ASP A 148 -1.87 8.82 3.70
C ASP A 148 -3.05 8.13 3.01
N LEU A 149 -2.84 6.95 2.43
CA LEU A 149 -3.92 6.17 1.80
C LEU A 149 -5.05 5.84 2.79
N SER A 150 -4.69 5.46 4.02
CA SER A 150 -5.66 5.17 5.08
C SER A 150 -6.54 6.37 5.39
N ALA A 151 -5.93 7.56 5.54
CA ALA A 151 -6.64 8.78 5.89
C ALA A 151 -7.49 9.33 4.72
N GLU A 152 -6.95 9.34 3.50
CA GLU A 152 -7.64 9.91 2.32
C GLU A 152 -8.77 9.01 1.78
N PHE A 153 -8.59 7.68 1.87
CA PHE A 153 -9.57 6.71 1.32
C PHE A 153 -10.35 5.95 2.41
N GLN A 154 -10.21 6.36 3.67
CA GLN A 154 -10.90 5.76 4.82
C GLN A 154 -10.74 4.23 4.87
N THR A 155 -9.53 3.75 4.55
CA THR A 155 -9.19 2.32 4.51
C THR A 155 -8.42 1.93 5.76
N GLU A 156 -8.62 0.71 6.24
CA GLU A 156 -7.89 0.17 7.40
C GLU A 156 -6.46 -0.24 7.00
N GLY A 157 -5.54 -0.20 7.95
CA GLY A 157 -4.17 -0.62 7.71
C GLY A 157 -3.29 -0.62 8.95
N VAL A 158 -2.18 -1.34 8.87
CA VAL A 158 -1.13 -1.36 9.91
C VAL A 158 0.18 -0.94 9.26
N THR A 159 0.87 0.01 9.89
CA THR A 159 2.10 0.61 9.38
C THR A 159 3.23 0.45 10.39
N PHE A 160 4.46 0.28 9.91
CA PHE A 160 5.61 0.03 10.76
C PHE A 160 6.69 1.09 10.54
N ALA A 161 7.21 1.66 11.64
CA ALA A 161 8.28 2.67 11.62
C ALA A 161 8.02 3.83 10.63
N ALA A 162 6.77 4.28 10.54
CA ALA A 162 6.35 5.32 9.61
C ALA A 162 6.67 6.74 10.13
N PRO A 163 7.19 7.66 9.29
CA PRO A 163 7.27 9.08 9.63
C PRO A 163 5.88 9.73 9.69
N ASN A 164 5.74 10.83 10.44
CA ASN A 164 4.47 11.53 10.63
C ASN A 164 3.99 12.26 9.37
N VAL A 165 2.86 11.84 8.80
CA VAL A 165 2.27 12.41 7.56
C VAL A 165 1.34 13.61 7.72
N TYR A 166 1.04 14.06 8.94
CA TYR A 166 -0.05 15.01 9.23
C TYR A 166 -0.06 16.27 8.33
N ASN A 167 1.11 16.83 8.01
CA ASN A 167 1.21 18.10 7.29
C ASN A 167 0.77 18.05 5.82
N ILE A 168 0.79 16.87 5.17
CA ILE A 168 0.48 16.72 3.73
C ILE A 168 -0.92 16.18 3.47
N LEU A 169 -1.65 15.81 4.52
CA LEU A 169 -3.02 15.32 4.43
C LEU A 169 -4.01 16.44 4.06
N THR A 170 -5.08 16.07 3.36
CA THR A 170 -6.25 16.94 3.22
C THR A 170 -6.84 17.32 4.58
N PRO A 171 -7.56 18.45 4.70
CA PRO A 171 -8.24 18.82 5.95
C PRO A 171 -9.15 17.72 6.50
N GLU A 172 -9.82 16.97 5.61
CA GLU A 172 -10.66 15.83 5.93
C GLU A 172 -9.83 14.66 6.49
N ALA A 173 -8.75 14.30 5.80
CA ALA A 173 -7.86 13.22 6.21
C ALA A 173 -7.16 13.50 7.56
N LYS A 174 -6.85 14.76 7.89
CA LYS A 174 -6.29 15.14 9.20
C LYS A 174 -7.21 14.73 10.36
N LYS A 175 -8.52 14.97 10.21
CA LYS A 175 -9.51 14.61 11.24
C LYS A 175 -9.64 13.10 11.43
N GLU A 176 -9.39 12.32 10.38
CA GLU A 176 -9.40 10.86 10.47
C GLU A 176 -8.09 10.32 11.08
N LEU A 177 -6.93 10.91 10.76
CA LEU A 177 -5.65 10.48 11.30
C LEU A 177 -5.59 10.61 12.83
N GLU A 178 -6.19 11.65 13.42
CA GLU A 178 -6.27 11.82 14.88
C GLU A 178 -7.00 10.67 15.60
N LYS A 179 -7.78 9.86 14.86
CA LYS A 179 -8.48 8.67 15.40
C LYS A 179 -7.66 7.38 15.26
N VAL A 180 -6.60 7.37 14.44
CA VAL A 180 -5.77 6.19 14.15
C VAL A 180 -4.63 6.11 15.16
N LYS A 181 -4.56 5.02 15.93
CA LYS A 181 -3.45 4.78 16.87
C LYS A 181 -2.21 4.25 16.10
N PRO A 182 -1.09 4.99 16.05
CA PRO A 182 0.15 4.43 15.55
C PRO A 182 0.67 3.36 16.53
N ILE A 183 1.10 2.21 16.00
CA ILE A 183 1.83 1.21 16.79
C ILE A 183 3.29 1.64 16.78
N ALA A 184 3.77 2.14 17.92
CA ALA A 184 5.19 2.38 18.13
C ALA A 184 5.90 1.02 18.33
N THR A 185 6.95 0.77 17.55
CA THR A 185 7.92 -0.31 17.76
C THR A 185 8.84 0.00 18.91
#